data_AF-A0A2S6XC63-F1
#
_entry.id   AF-A0A2S6XC63-F1
#
_cell.length_a   1.000
_cell.length_b   1.000
_cell.length_c   1.000
_cell.angle_alpha   90.00
_cell.angle_beta   90.00
_cell.angle_gamma   90.00
#
_symmetry.space_group_name_H-M   'P 1'
#
loop_
_entity.id
_entity.type
_entity.pdbx_description
1 polymer ?
#
loop_
_entity_poly.entity_id
_entity_poly.type
_entity_poly.pdbx_seq_one_letter_code
_entity_poly.pdbx_strand_id
1 'polypeptide(L)'
;MARSPNKYADFEGLRERAVALRREGLSRRQIRDRLHVDNNDILNRLLEGEPPPEWTKRPRAKDDLRAKARELRLRGWTYDQIEAELGCSKGSISLWVRDLPKPERRDPAEQAKLAARKRWEHELAVREKQRQQTKEAAAADIGALSDRDLFLAGVALYWAEGLKDKPHARRERVTFVNSDSDMIRLFLSWLDLLNVEREHITYRVMIHETADVESAEAHWADVVQADRSSFGKTTLKRHNPRTVRKNTGDDYRGCLVLTVRQSAELYRRIEGWWTGIVADAVTRLR
;
A
#
# COMPACT_ATOMS: atom_id res chain seq x y z
N MET A 1 -57.32 -65.65 52.48
CA MET A 1 -56.18 -65.24 51.63
C MET A 1 -56.51 -63.89 51.03
N ALA A 2 -55.76 -62.86 51.41
CA ALA A 2 -55.99 -61.47 51.04
C ALA A 2 -55.72 -61.24 49.54
N ARG A 3 -56.72 -60.73 48.81
CA ARG A 3 -56.52 -60.13 47.49
C ARG A 3 -56.14 -58.66 47.71
N SER A 4 -54.87 -58.33 47.56
CA SER A 4 -54.41 -56.94 47.47
C SER A 4 -55.10 -56.26 46.29
N PRO A 5 -55.83 -55.14 46.49
CA PRO A 5 -56.39 -54.39 45.37
C PRO A 5 -55.26 -53.81 44.52
N ASN A 6 -55.43 -53.94 43.21
CA ASN A 6 -54.44 -53.71 42.18
C ASN A 6 -54.09 -52.21 42.06
N LYS A 7 -53.06 -51.74 42.78
CA LYS A 7 -52.53 -50.36 42.70
C LYS A 7 -52.15 -49.93 41.27
N TYR A 8 -51.86 -50.89 40.39
CA TYR A 8 -51.51 -50.61 38.99
C TYR A 8 -52.73 -50.29 38.11
N ALA A 9 -53.90 -50.87 38.40
CA ALA A 9 -55.13 -50.59 37.65
C ALA A 9 -55.63 -49.16 37.88
N ASP A 10 -55.43 -48.63 39.09
CA ASP A 10 -55.79 -47.25 39.44
C ASP A 10 -54.85 -46.22 38.76
N PHE A 11 -53.56 -46.56 38.61
CA PHE A 11 -52.58 -45.69 37.96
C PHE A 11 -52.81 -45.54 36.45
N GLU A 12 -53.02 -46.64 35.71
CA GLU A 12 -53.26 -46.57 34.26
C GLU A 12 -54.56 -45.81 33.94
N GLY A 13 -55.63 -46.07 34.70
CA GLY A 13 -56.89 -45.34 34.54
C GLY A 13 -56.79 -43.86 34.95
N LEU A 14 -55.92 -43.50 35.90
CA LEU A 14 -55.58 -42.10 36.20
C LEU A 14 -54.74 -41.47 35.08
N ARG A 15 -53.84 -42.24 34.45
CA ARG A 15 -52.96 -41.78 33.38
C ARG A 15 -53.76 -41.45 32.13
N GLU A 16 -54.66 -42.32 31.70
CA GLU A 16 -55.54 -42.06 30.55
C GLU A 16 -56.35 -40.78 30.73
N ARG A 17 -56.92 -40.56 31.92
CA ARG A 17 -57.66 -39.33 32.25
C ARG A 17 -56.76 -38.10 32.27
N ALA A 18 -55.56 -38.20 32.84
CA ALA A 18 -54.60 -37.09 32.85
C ALA A 18 -54.14 -36.70 31.44
N VAL A 19 -53.90 -37.68 30.58
CA VAL A 19 -53.53 -37.49 29.16
C VAL A 19 -54.70 -36.89 28.37
N ALA A 20 -55.93 -37.36 28.57
CA ALA A 20 -57.11 -36.78 27.92
C ALA A 20 -57.29 -35.29 28.28
N LEU A 21 -57.24 -34.95 29.58
CA LEU A 21 -57.30 -33.55 30.03
C LEU A 21 -56.15 -32.71 29.49
N ARG A 22 -54.96 -33.31 29.33
CA ARG A 22 -53.80 -32.63 28.73
C ARG A 22 -54.02 -32.31 27.26
N ARG A 23 -54.61 -33.24 26.50
CA ARG A 23 -54.96 -33.07 25.08
C ARG A 23 -56.13 -32.10 24.88
N GLU A 24 -57.01 -31.98 25.86
CA GLU A 24 -58.05 -30.93 25.93
C GLU A 24 -57.48 -29.53 26.21
N GLY A 25 -56.16 -29.40 26.44
CA GLY A 25 -55.50 -28.11 26.58
C GLY A 25 -55.40 -27.60 28.01
N LEU A 26 -55.69 -28.43 29.02
CA LEU A 26 -55.58 -28.03 30.43
C LEU A 26 -54.11 -27.92 30.87
N SER A 27 -53.86 -26.88 31.66
CA SER A 27 -52.59 -26.71 32.34
C SER A 27 -52.39 -27.79 33.40
N ARG A 28 -51.13 -28.05 33.75
CA ARG A 28 -50.77 -29.00 34.80
C ARG A 28 -51.51 -28.73 36.11
N ARG A 29 -51.68 -27.45 36.46
CA ARG A 29 -52.41 -27.01 37.66
C ARG A 29 -53.89 -27.40 37.58
N GLN A 30 -54.54 -27.17 36.44
CA GLN A 30 -55.95 -27.55 36.25
C GLN A 30 -56.13 -29.07 36.28
N ILE A 31 -55.20 -29.85 35.73
CA ILE A 31 -55.24 -31.32 35.78
C ILE A 31 -55.08 -31.82 37.22
N ARG A 32 -54.14 -31.25 37.98
CA ARG A 32 -53.98 -31.52 39.42
C ARG A 32 -55.29 -31.30 40.16
N ASP A 33 -55.89 -30.12 39.97
CA ASP A 33 -57.09 -29.70 40.67
C ASP A 33 -58.33 -30.55 40.26
N ARG A 34 -58.38 -31.01 38.99
CA ARG A 34 -59.48 -31.86 38.44
C ARG A 34 -59.38 -33.33 38.87
N LEU A 35 -58.18 -33.86 38.97
CA LEU A 35 -57.92 -35.26 39.34
C LEU A 35 -57.68 -35.45 40.83
N HIS A 36 -57.61 -34.37 41.61
CA HIS A 36 -57.29 -34.38 43.04
C HIS A 36 -55.97 -35.13 43.36
N VAL A 37 -54.97 -35.00 42.48
CA VAL A 37 -53.65 -35.61 42.65
C VAL A 37 -52.67 -34.55 43.13
N ASP A 38 -52.61 -34.33 44.45
CA ASP A 38 -51.76 -33.30 45.06
C ASP A 38 -50.26 -33.67 45.06
N ASN A 39 -49.93 -34.93 44.77
CA ASN A 39 -48.56 -35.40 44.66
C ASN A 39 -47.96 -35.06 43.28
N ASN A 40 -47.00 -34.12 43.27
CA ASN A 40 -46.33 -33.65 42.07
C ASN A 40 -45.54 -34.73 41.32
N ASP A 41 -45.01 -35.73 42.01
CA ASP A 41 -44.24 -36.82 41.40
C ASP A 41 -45.14 -37.86 40.73
N ILE A 42 -46.33 -38.06 41.25
CA ILE A 42 -47.36 -38.89 40.60
C ILE A 42 -47.87 -38.14 39.38
N LEU A 43 -48.21 -36.86 39.51
CA LEU A 43 -48.67 -36.04 38.39
C LEU A 43 -47.63 -35.92 37.26
N ASN A 44 -46.34 -35.87 37.59
CA ASN A 44 -45.24 -35.94 36.61
C ASN A 44 -45.31 -37.22 35.78
N ARG A 45 -45.42 -38.38 36.44
CA ARG A 45 -45.47 -39.69 35.78
C ARG A 45 -46.75 -39.88 34.97
N LEU A 46 -47.88 -39.35 35.44
CA LEU A 46 -49.16 -39.40 34.72
C LEU A 46 -49.12 -38.59 33.41
N LEU A 47 -48.36 -37.49 33.38
CA LEU A 47 -48.25 -36.59 32.22
C LEU A 47 -46.98 -36.82 31.39
N GLU A 48 -46.22 -37.86 31.71
CA GLU A 48 -44.98 -38.18 31.02
C GLU A 48 -45.26 -38.55 29.56
N GLY A 49 -44.56 -37.87 28.65
CA GLY A 49 -44.73 -38.01 27.20
C GLY A 49 -45.71 -37.03 26.54
N GLU A 50 -46.53 -36.30 27.30
CA GLU A 50 -47.51 -35.36 26.73
C GLU A 50 -47.05 -33.89 26.89
N PRO A 51 -46.88 -33.14 25.79
CA PRO A 51 -46.39 -31.77 25.84
C PRO A 51 -47.38 -30.83 26.55
N PRO A 52 -46.89 -29.75 27.20
CA PRO A 52 -47.75 -28.70 27.71
C PRO A 52 -48.50 -27.96 26.59
N PRO A 53 -49.74 -27.52 26.84
CA PRO A 53 -50.49 -26.69 25.89
C PRO A 53 -49.70 -25.44 25.50
N GLU A 54 -49.74 -25.06 24.21
CA GLU A 54 -48.94 -23.95 23.67
C GLU A 54 -49.14 -22.64 24.43
N TRP A 55 -50.38 -22.32 24.84
CA TRP A 55 -50.69 -21.10 25.61
C TRP A 55 -50.02 -21.02 26.99
N THR A 56 -49.57 -22.15 27.54
CA THR A 56 -48.86 -22.20 28.84
C THR A 56 -47.36 -21.97 28.71
N LYS A 57 -46.80 -21.99 27.49
CA LYS A 57 -45.39 -21.66 27.27
C LYS A 57 -45.22 -20.15 27.46
N ARG A 58 -44.40 -19.76 28.44
CA ARG A 58 -44.04 -18.35 28.62
C ARG A 58 -42.94 -17.98 27.62
N PRO A 59 -43.13 -16.99 26.74
CA PRO A 59 -42.02 -16.44 25.96
C PRO A 59 -41.02 -15.85 26.96
N ARG A 60 -39.74 -16.21 26.82
CA ARG A 60 -38.67 -15.57 27.58
C ARG A 60 -38.41 -14.22 26.91
N ALA A 61 -38.13 -13.20 27.73
CA ALA A 61 -37.87 -11.82 27.26
C ALA A 61 -36.74 -11.65 26.23
N LYS A 62 -35.99 -12.72 25.90
CA LYS A 62 -34.87 -12.70 24.95
C LYS A 62 -35.01 -13.75 23.83
N ASP A 63 -36.18 -14.33 23.62
CA ASP A 63 -36.36 -15.37 22.60
C ASP A 63 -36.14 -14.81 21.18
N ASP A 64 -36.57 -13.57 20.91
CA ASP A 64 -36.33 -12.90 19.63
C ASP A 64 -34.85 -12.61 19.38
N LEU A 65 -34.15 -12.13 20.41
CA LEU A 65 -32.69 -11.89 20.36
C LEU A 65 -31.92 -13.20 20.18
N ARG A 66 -32.39 -14.28 20.80
CA ARG A 66 -31.84 -15.63 20.61
C ARG A 66 -32.04 -16.11 19.18
N ALA A 67 -33.22 -15.93 18.60
CA ALA A 67 -33.50 -16.30 17.23
C ALA A 67 -32.59 -15.53 16.25
N LYS A 68 -32.48 -14.20 16.41
CA LYS A 68 -31.61 -13.35 15.58
C LYS A 68 -30.12 -13.70 15.75
N ALA A 69 -29.66 -14.00 16.96
CA ALA A 69 -28.29 -14.44 17.20
C ALA A 69 -27.95 -15.75 16.46
N ARG A 70 -28.90 -16.70 16.41
CA ARG A 70 -28.72 -17.97 15.70
C ARG A 70 -28.68 -17.78 14.19
N GLU A 71 -29.54 -16.91 13.65
CA GLU A 71 -29.53 -16.55 12.23
C GLU A 71 -28.18 -15.92 11.81
N LEU A 72 -27.68 -14.94 12.57
CA LEU A 72 -26.38 -14.32 12.33
C LEU A 72 -25.24 -15.34 12.40
N ARG A 73 -25.32 -16.29 13.35
CA ARG A 73 -24.31 -17.34 13.48
C ARG A 73 -24.27 -18.25 12.25
N LEU A 74 -25.44 -18.67 11.74
CA LEU A 74 -25.53 -19.49 10.52
C LEU A 74 -25.03 -18.74 9.28
N ARG A 75 -25.13 -17.40 9.26
CA ARG A 75 -24.52 -16.53 8.24
C ARG A 75 -23.01 -16.35 8.38
N GLY A 76 -22.37 -17.00 9.34
CA GLY A 76 -20.92 -16.96 9.52
C GLY A 76 -20.41 -15.84 10.43
N TRP A 77 -21.26 -15.26 11.29
CA TRP A 77 -20.82 -14.20 12.22
C TRP A 77 -20.11 -14.76 13.46
N THR A 78 -19.08 -14.05 13.93
CA THR A 78 -18.38 -14.35 15.19
C THR A 78 -19.18 -13.88 16.40
N TYR A 79 -18.82 -14.33 17.61
CA TYR A 79 -19.52 -13.90 18.83
C TYR A 79 -19.41 -12.39 19.05
N ASP A 80 -18.25 -11.80 18.74
CA ASP A 80 -18.01 -10.36 18.91
C ASP A 80 -18.85 -9.52 17.92
N GLN A 81 -19.05 -10.03 16.69
CA GLN A 81 -19.93 -9.38 15.72
C GLN A 81 -21.39 -9.45 16.14
N ILE A 82 -21.84 -10.58 16.67
CA ILE A 82 -23.20 -10.75 17.19
C ILE A 82 -23.42 -9.89 18.44
N GLU A 83 -22.40 -9.75 19.30
CA GLU A 83 -22.42 -8.87 20.47
C GLU A 83 -22.53 -7.40 20.06
N ALA A 84 -21.71 -6.96 19.10
CA ALA A 84 -21.78 -5.59 18.57
C ALA A 84 -23.14 -5.27 17.91
N GLU A 85 -23.75 -6.25 17.22
CA GLU A 85 -25.03 -6.09 16.53
C GLU A 85 -26.25 -6.14 17.47
N LEU A 86 -26.25 -7.03 18.47
CA LEU A 86 -27.42 -7.28 19.32
C LEU A 86 -27.34 -6.65 20.71
N GLY A 87 -26.17 -6.10 21.09
CA GLY A 87 -25.94 -5.50 22.42
C GLY A 87 -26.10 -6.49 23.59
N CYS A 88 -26.13 -7.78 23.31
CA CYS A 88 -26.25 -8.83 24.32
C CYS A 88 -24.87 -9.26 24.82
N SER A 89 -24.76 -9.61 26.11
CA SER A 89 -23.50 -10.11 26.64
C SER A 89 -23.02 -11.37 25.92
N LYS A 90 -21.71 -11.46 25.68
CA LYS A 90 -21.04 -12.63 25.09
C LYS A 90 -21.43 -13.97 25.75
N GLY A 91 -21.65 -13.99 27.07
CA GLY A 91 -22.12 -15.17 27.79
C GLY A 91 -23.52 -15.64 27.35
N SER A 92 -24.44 -14.70 27.12
CA SER A 92 -25.80 -15.00 26.63
C SER A 92 -25.74 -15.54 25.19
N ILE A 93 -24.98 -14.87 24.32
CA ILE A 93 -24.80 -15.29 22.92
C ILE A 93 -24.18 -16.68 22.86
N SER A 94 -23.12 -16.94 23.65
CA SER A 94 -22.46 -18.25 23.67
C SER A 94 -23.41 -19.37 24.07
N LEU A 95 -24.31 -19.15 25.05
CA LEU A 95 -25.29 -20.16 25.43
C LEU A 95 -26.30 -20.43 24.30
N TRP A 96 -26.64 -19.42 23.51
CA TRP A 96 -27.64 -19.52 22.44
C TRP A 96 -27.14 -20.17 21.16
N VAL A 97 -25.84 -20.08 20.87
CA VAL A 97 -25.30 -20.46 19.55
C VAL A 97 -24.16 -21.48 19.61
N ARG A 98 -23.77 -21.96 20.81
CA ARG A 98 -22.65 -22.93 20.96
C ARG A 98 -22.87 -24.26 20.22
N ASP A 99 -24.13 -24.62 19.95
CA ASP A 99 -24.52 -25.82 19.20
C ASP A 99 -24.43 -25.63 17.68
N LEU A 100 -24.24 -24.39 17.21
CA LEU A 100 -24.16 -24.06 15.79
C LEU A 100 -22.71 -24.12 15.28
N PRO A 101 -22.50 -24.38 13.98
CA PRO A 101 -21.17 -24.43 13.39
C PRO A 101 -20.39 -23.15 13.68
N LYS A 102 -19.09 -23.32 13.87
CA LYS A 102 -18.18 -22.19 13.98
C LYS A 102 -18.05 -21.56 12.60
N PRO A 103 -18.09 -20.22 12.48
CA PRO A 103 -17.85 -19.55 11.21
C PRO A 103 -16.47 -19.94 10.70
N GLU A 104 -16.39 -20.12 9.39
CA GLU A 104 -15.12 -20.35 8.73
C GLU A 104 -14.15 -19.24 9.10
N ARG A 105 -13.00 -19.64 9.66
CA ARG A 105 -11.92 -18.69 9.88
C ARG A 105 -11.36 -18.35 8.50
N ARG A 106 -11.16 -17.06 8.24
CA ARG A 106 -10.34 -16.64 7.10
C ARG A 106 -9.01 -17.36 7.17
N ASP A 107 -8.51 -17.79 6.01
CA ASP A 107 -7.22 -18.46 5.91
C ASP A 107 -6.14 -17.63 6.65
N PRO A 108 -5.48 -18.19 7.69
CA PRO A 108 -4.39 -17.52 8.39
C PRO A 108 -3.31 -16.98 7.44
N ALA A 109 -3.07 -17.64 6.31
CA ALA A 109 -2.13 -17.18 5.30
C ALA A 109 -2.57 -15.85 4.67
N GLU A 110 -3.86 -15.70 4.35
CA GLU A 110 -4.41 -14.46 3.78
C GLU A 110 -4.38 -13.31 4.78
N GLN A 111 -4.66 -13.59 6.06
CA GLN A 111 -4.52 -12.58 7.11
C GLN A 111 -3.07 -12.15 7.30
N ALA A 112 -2.12 -13.09 7.26
CA ALA A 112 -0.69 -12.79 7.34
C ALA A 112 -0.21 -11.95 6.14
N LYS A 113 -0.65 -12.27 4.92
CA LYS A 113 -0.35 -11.49 3.70
C LYS A 113 -0.86 -10.05 3.80
N LEU A 114 -2.11 -9.85 4.23
CA LEU A 114 -2.69 -8.51 4.39
C LEU A 114 -1.95 -7.70 5.46
N ALA A 115 -1.60 -8.32 6.59
CA ALA A 115 -0.82 -7.67 7.63
C ALA A 115 0.59 -7.31 7.16
N ALA A 116 1.26 -8.21 6.43
CA ALA A 116 2.57 -7.97 5.85
C ALA A 116 2.53 -6.82 4.84
N ARG A 117 1.52 -6.79 3.95
CA ARG A 117 1.34 -5.71 2.98
C ARG A 117 1.16 -4.35 3.66
N LYS A 118 0.29 -4.26 4.67
CA LYS A 118 0.07 -3.01 5.43
C LYS A 118 1.32 -2.55 6.17
N ARG A 119 2.08 -3.47 6.77
CA ARG A 119 3.37 -3.15 7.39
C ARG A 119 4.36 -2.61 6.36
N TRP A 120 4.47 -3.28 5.22
CA TRP A 120 5.35 -2.87 4.13
C TRP A 120 4.99 -1.49 3.57
N GLU A 121 3.70 -1.22 3.33
CA GLU A 121 3.22 0.11 2.89
C GLU A 121 3.59 1.20 3.90
N HIS A 122 3.41 0.93 5.21
CA HIS A 122 3.80 1.87 6.25
C HIS A 122 5.32 2.07 6.32
N GLU A 123 6.10 1.00 6.30
CA GLU A 123 7.56 1.06 6.29
C GLU A 123 8.10 1.81 5.08
N LEU A 124 7.52 1.59 3.90
CA LEU A 124 7.88 2.33 2.69
C LEU A 124 7.61 3.83 2.87
N ALA A 125 6.45 4.21 3.41
CA ALA A 125 6.13 5.61 3.65
C ALA A 125 7.09 6.27 4.66
N VAL A 126 7.44 5.55 5.74
CA VAL A 126 8.43 6.04 6.72
C VAL A 126 9.80 6.19 6.09
N ARG A 127 10.27 5.20 5.32
CA ARG A 127 11.56 5.26 4.62
C ARG A 127 11.59 6.36 3.56
N GLU A 128 10.50 6.57 2.83
CA GLU A 128 10.42 7.65 1.85
C GLU A 128 10.51 9.03 2.54
N LYS A 129 9.78 9.20 3.65
CA LYS A 129 9.86 10.42 4.45
C LYS A 129 11.28 10.67 4.97
N GLN A 130 11.95 9.65 5.50
CA GLN A 130 13.34 9.76 5.94
C GLN A 130 14.27 10.13 4.79
N ARG A 131 14.12 9.48 3.63
CA ARG A 131 14.91 9.78 2.42
C ARG A 131 14.75 11.24 1.99
N GLN A 132 13.51 11.72 1.99
CA GLN A 132 13.20 13.09 1.60
C GLN A 132 13.78 14.10 2.61
N GLN A 133 13.66 13.83 3.92
CA GLN A 133 14.28 14.65 4.96
C GLN A 133 15.80 14.73 4.84
N THR A 134 16.48 13.61 4.57
CA THR A 134 17.94 13.61 4.34
C THR A 134 18.31 14.45 3.13
N LYS A 135 17.55 14.36 2.03
CA LYS A 135 17.79 15.16 0.82
C LYS A 135 17.57 16.65 1.07
N GLU A 136 16.50 17.01 1.76
CA GLU A 136 16.17 18.41 2.09
C GLU A 136 17.22 19.04 3.01
N ALA A 137 17.66 18.31 4.04
CA ALA A 137 18.73 18.75 4.92
C ALA A 137 20.04 18.97 4.14
N ALA A 138 20.45 18.01 3.31
CA ALA A 138 21.66 18.13 2.50
C ALA A 138 21.56 19.26 1.46
N ALA A 139 20.37 19.53 0.92
CA ALA A 139 20.15 20.67 0.02
C ALA A 139 20.29 22.01 0.76
N ALA A 140 19.84 22.08 2.02
CA ALA A 140 19.99 23.27 2.84
C ALA A 140 21.45 23.57 3.22
N ASP A 141 22.30 22.55 3.34
CA ASP A 141 23.74 22.71 3.61
C ASP A 141 24.50 23.47 2.50
N ILE A 142 24.01 23.39 1.26
CA ILE A 142 24.63 24.09 0.11
C ILE A 142 24.33 25.60 0.14
N GLY A 143 23.12 25.98 0.52
CA GLY A 143 22.69 27.38 0.55
C GLY A 143 22.77 28.08 -0.81
N ALA A 144 23.00 29.39 -0.79
CA ALA A 144 23.21 30.18 -2.00
C ALA A 144 24.66 30.03 -2.49
N LEU A 145 24.84 29.67 -3.76
CA LEU A 145 26.17 29.56 -4.37
C LEU A 145 26.75 30.96 -4.62
N SER A 146 27.99 31.18 -4.22
CA SER A 146 28.77 32.32 -4.70
C SER A 146 29.26 32.08 -6.13
N ASP A 147 29.68 33.15 -6.81
CA ASP A 147 30.35 33.06 -8.12
C ASP A 147 31.56 32.12 -8.07
N ARG A 148 32.30 32.10 -6.95
CA ARG A 148 33.45 31.21 -6.77
C ARG A 148 33.02 29.75 -6.67
N ASP A 149 31.93 29.46 -5.98
CA ASP A 149 31.40 28.10 -5.83
C ASP A 149 30.91 27.57 -7.18
N LEU A 150 30.12 28.38 -7.89
CA LEU A 150 29.64 28.04 -9.23
C LEU A 150 30.81 27.86 -10.21
N PHE A 151 31.83 28.73 -10.14
CA PHE A 151 33.03 28.61 -10.95
C PHE A 151 33.73 27.26 -10.73
N LEU A 152 34.00 26.89 -9.48
CA LEU A 152 34.69 25.63 -9.15
C LEU A 152 33.85 24.40 -9.51
N ALA A 153 32.54 24.45 -9.24
CA ALA A 153 31.61 23.39 -9.59
C ALA A 153 31.58 23.16 -11.11
N GLY A 154 31.53 24.23 -11.91
CA GLY A 154 31.54 24.12 -13.37
C GLY A 154 32.86 23.58 -13.94
N VAL A 155 34.01 23.94 -13.36
CA VAL A 155 35.31 23.35 -13.75
C VAL A 155 35.32 21.84 -13.48
N ALA A 156 34.91 21.42 -12.28
CA ALA A 156 34.85 20.01 -11.91
C ALA A 156 33.83 19.23 -12.76
N LEU A 157 32.66 19.82 -13.01
CA LEU A 157 31.60 19.27 -13.84
C LEU A 157 32.10 19.04 -15.28
N TYR A 158 32.74 20.04 -15.89
CA TYR A 158 33.34 19.87 -17.21
C TYR A 158 34.43 18.82 -17.20
N TRP A 159 35.27 18.77 -16.15
CA TRP A 159 36.32 17.76 -16.11
C TRP A 159 35.78 16.33 -15.98
N ALA A 160 34.64 16.15 -15.31
CA ALA A 160 33.98 14.85 -15.18
C ALA A 160 33.28 14.41 -16.47
N GLU A 161 32.42 15.27 -17.03
CA GLU A 161 31.46 14.92 -18.09
C GLU A 161 31.79 15.54 -19.46
N GLY A 162 32.65 16.54 -19.49
CA GLY A 162 33.09 17.23 -20.71
C GLY A 162 34.03 16.38 -21.55
N LEU A 163 33.99 16.62 -22.86
CA LEU A 163 34.84 15.94 -23.81
C LEU A 163 36.28 16.47 -23.68
N LYS A 164 37.19 15.59 -23.29
CA LYS A 164 38.62 15.91 -23.20
C LYS A 164 39.28 15.78 -24.56
N ASP A 165 40.20 16.69 -24.84
CA ASP A 165 40.98 16.68 -26.04
C ASP A 165 41.99 15.52 -26.03
N LYS A 166 42.29 14.99 -27.20
CA LYS A 166 43.22 13.85 -27.33
C LYS A 166 44.53 14.34 -27.94
N PRO A 167 45.71 13.97 -27.40
CA PRO A 167 46.99 14.43 -27.95
C PRO A 167 47.17 14.16 -29.45
N HIS A 168 46.62 13.05 -29.96
CA HIS A 168 46.68 12.65 -31.36
C HIS A 168 45.56 13.25 -32.25
N ALA A 169 44.63 14.03 -31.67
CA ALA A 169 43.50 14.61 -32.39
C ALA A 169 43.07 15.91 -31.71
N ARG A 170 44.01 16.86 -31.58
CA ARG A 170 43.78 18.12 -30.88
C ARG A 170 42.71 18.96 -31.57
N ARG A 171 41.62 19.22 -30.85
CA ARG A 171 40.48 20.05 -31.27
C ARG A 171 40.22 21.20 -30.33
N GLU A 172 40.67 21.10 -29.07
CA GLU A 172 40.51 22.11 -28.03
C GLU A 172 39.12 22.74 -28.05
N ARG A 173 38.08 21.89 -28.00
CA ARG A 173 36.70 22.33 -28.15
C ARG A 173 35.89 21.93 -26.94
N VAL A 174 35.26 22.92 -26.33
CA VAL A 174 34.32 22.72 -25.22
C VAL A 174 33.07 22.02 -25.75
N THR A 175 32.95 20.73 -25.41
CA THR A 175 31.77 19.91 -25.71
C THR A 175 31.32 19.23 -24.43
N PHE A 176 30.07 19.44 -24.04
CA PHE A 176 29.47 18.87 -22.85
C PHE A 176 28.28 17.98 -23.25
N VAL A 177 28.18 16.78 -22.67
CA VAL A 177 27.12 15.83 -23.01
C VAL A 177 26.52 15.26 -21.74
N ASN A 178 25.22 15.45 -21.53
CA ASN A 178 24.55 14.86 -20.37
C ASN A 178 23.06 14.59 -20.65
N SER A 179 22.45 13.66 -19.91
CA SER A 179 21.01 13.37 -19.99
C SER A 179 20.19 14.00 -18.86
N ASP A 180 20.84 14.56 -17.85
CA ASP A 180 20.21 15.25 -16.73
C ASP A 180 20.03 16.74 -17.07
N SER A 181 18.78 17.22 -16.98
CA SER A 181 18.44 18.61 -17.28
C SER A 181 19.08 19.60 -16.32
N ASP A 182 19.26 19.25 -15.06
CA ASP A 182 19.81 20.14 -14.04
C ASP A 182 21.32 20.27 -14.21
N MET A 183 22.01 19.20 -14.62
CA MET A 183 23.42 19.29 -15.02
C MET A 183 23.63 20.20 -16.23
N ILE A 184 22.72 20.15 -17.22
CA ILE A 184 22.76 21.04 -18.39
C ILE A 184 22.53 22.50 -17.97
N ARG A 185 21.53 22.78 -17.12
CA ARG A 185 21.25 24.13 -16.62
C ARG A 185 22.40 24.69 -15.80
N LEU A 186 23.00 23.87 -14.93
CA LEU A 186 24.18 24.26 -14.15
C LEU A 186 25.36 24.61 -15.07
N PHE A 187 25.59 23.80 -16.10
CA PHE A 187 26.65 24.06 -17.07
C PHE A 187 26.41 25.35 -17.86
N LEU A 188 25.17 25.63 -18.29
CA LEU A 188 24.80 26.89 -18.94
C LEU A 188 25.00 28.10 -18.01
N SER A 189 24.58 28.00 -16.75
CA SER A 189 24.77 29.06 -15.75
C SER A 189 26.26 29.36 -15.51
N TRP A 190 27.09 28.32 -15.53
CA TRP A 190 28.55 28.48 -15.45
C TRP A 190 29.14 29.12 -16.71
N LEU A 191 28.64 28.80 -17.91
CA LEU A 191 29.04 29.48 -19.14
C LEU A 191 28.65 30.97 -19.12
N ASP A 192 27.47 31.30 -18.58
CA ASP A 192 27.04 32.69 -18.38
C ASP A 192 27.98 33.43 -17.40
N LEU A 193 28.37 32.80 -16.30
CA LEU A 193 29.38 33.34 -15.35
C LEU A 193 30.72 33.62 -16.04
N LEU A 194 31.10 32.81 -17.03
CA LEU A 194 32.31 33.00 -17.83
C LEU A 194 32.12 33.98 -19.01
N ASN A 195 30.96 34.62 -19.12
CA ASN A 195 30.57 35.55 -20.19
C ASN A 195 30.60 34.90 -21.59
N VAL A 196 30.22 33.63 -21.69
CA VAL A 196 30.05 32.96 -22.98
C VAL A 196 28.67 33.29 -23.54
N GLU A 197 28.66 34.05 -24.63
CA GLU A 197 27.44 34.40 -25.36
C GLU A 197 26.67 33.16 -25.86
N ARG A 198 25.34 33.16 -25.70
CA ARG A 198 24.47 32.02 -26.04
C ARG A 198 24.50 31.69 -27.52
N GLU A 199 24.76 32.68 -28.37
CA GLU A 199 24.91 32.56 -29.82
C GLU A 199 26.09 31.65 -30.18
N HIS A 200 27.14 31.61 -29.37
CA HIS A 200 28.28 30.73 -29.56
C HIS A 200 27.98 29.27 -29.19
N ILE A 201 26.84 29.00 -28.57
CA ILE A 201 26.46 27.67 -28.14
C ILE A 201 25.60 27.00 -29.21
N THR A 202 25.98 25.78 -29.57
CA THR A 202 25.20 24.93 -30.47
C THR A 202 24.75 23.68 -29.75
N TYR A 203 23.53 23.23 -30.05
CA TYR A 203 22.91 22.09 -29.42
C TYR A 203 22.68 20.98 -30.44
N ARG A 204 22.69 19.73 -30.01
CA ARG A 204 22.10 18.62 -30.77
C ARG A 204 21.67 17.52 -29.82
N VAL A 205 20.59 16.83 -30.15
CA VAL A 205 20.13 15.68 -29.37
C VAL A 205 20.89 14.43 -29.80
N MET A 206 21.21 13.58 -28.83
CA MET A 206 21.76 12.24 -29.04
C MET A 206 20.82 11.23 -28.38
N ILE A 207 20.04 10.51 -29.19
CA ILE A 207 18.96 9.65 -28.72
C ILE A 207 18.93 8.33 -29.51
N HIS A 208 18.28 7.30 -28.96
CA HIS A 208 18.08 6.06 -29.70
C HIS A 208 17.03 6.21 -30.79
N GLU A 209 17.21 5.49 -31.89
CA GLU A 209 16.32 5.54 -33.06
C GLU A 209 14.87 5.11 -32.77
N THR A 210 14.63 4.38 -31.68
CA THR A 210 13.30 3.92 -31.25
C THR A 210 12.54 4.96 -30.43
N ALA A 211 13.17 6.06 -30.06
CA ALA A 211 12.58 7.08 -29.20
C ALA A 211 12.02 8.25 -30.01
N ASP A 212 11.13 9.02 -29.39
CA ASP A 212 10.53 10.21 -29.97
C ASP A 212 11.56 11.36 -30.02
N VAL A 213 12.14 11.56 -31.20
CA VAL A 213 13.08 12.64 -31.48
C VAL A 213 12.41 14.01 -31.34
N GLU A 214 11.16 14.12 -31.74
CA GLU A 214 10.46 15.40 -31.77
C GLU A 214 10.20 15.92 -30.35
N SER A 215 9.67 15.04 -29.51
CA SER A 215 9.47 15.30 -28.09
C SER A 215 10.79 15.57 -27.36
N ALA A 216 11.86 14.84 -27.70
CA ALA A 216 13.17 15.06 -27.10
C ALA A 216 13.75 16.43 -27.45
N GLU A 217 13.71 16.84 -28.73
CA GLU A 217 14.18 18.17 -29.14
C GLU A 217 13.34 19.28 -28.51
N ALA A 218 12.01 19.13 -28.44
CA ALA A 218 11.14 20.10 -27.78
C ALA A 218 11.46 20.24 -26.27
N HIS A 219 11.65 19.11 -25.58
CA HIS A 219 12.07 19.11 -24.18
C HIS A 219 13.39 19.83 -23.97
N TRP A 220 14.41 19.51 -24.78
CA TRP A 220 15.71 20.14 -24.62
C TRP A 220 15.70 21.62 -25.00
N ALA A 221 14.94 22.01 -26.02
CA ALA A 221 14.73 23.42 -26.38
C ALA A 221 14.16 24.22 -25.21
N ASP A 222 13.18 23.66 -24.50
CA ASP A 222 12.65 24.23 -23.26
C ASP A 222 13.72 24.27 -22.15
N VAL A 223 14.47 23.19 -21.91
CA VAL A 223 15.52 23.17 -20.87
C VAL A 223 16.58 24.25 -21.08
N VAL A 224 17.02 24.48 -22.33
CA VAL A 224 18.06 25.46 -22.63
C VAL A 224 17.52 26.85 -23.00
N GLN A 225 16.19 27.00 -23.10
CA GLN A 225 15.50 28.21 -23.53
C GLN A 225 16.03 28.73 -24.87
N ALA A 226 16.14 27.83 -25.86
CA ALA A 226 16.62 28.15 -27.21
C ALA A 226 15.63 27.68 -28.27
N ASP A 227 15.56 28.40 -29.39
CA ASP A 227 14.72 27.98 -30.51
C ASP A 227 15.19 26.64 -31.07
N ARG A 228 14.25 25.78 -31.45
CA ARG A 228 14.56 24.45 -32.00
C ARG A 228 15.38 24.53 -33.30
N SER A 229 15.30 25.63 -34.05
CA SER A 229 16.13 25.91 -35.23
C SER A 229 17.62 26.04 -34.90
N SER A 230 17.97 26.28 -33.63
CA SER A 230 19.37 26.34 -33.17
C SER A 230 19.99 24.94 -32.97
N PHE A 231 19.17 23.89 -33.01
CA PHE A 231 19.63 22.51 -32.87
C PHE A 231 20.17 21.98 -34.20
N GLY A 232 21.39 21.45 -34.15
CA GLY A 232 21.96 20.67 -35.23
C GLY A 232 21.31 19.30 -35.35
N LYS A 233 21.63 18.60 -36.44
CA LYS A 233 21.08 17.27 -36.75
C LYS A 233 21.21 16.29 -35.56
N THR A 234 20.08 15.75 -35.14
CA THR A 234 20.01 14.73 -34.09
C THR A 234 20.83 13.48 -34.44
N THR A 235 21.61 13.02 -33.46
CA THR A 235 22.43 11.81 -33.58
C THR A 235 21.63 10.61 -33.12
N LEU A 236 21.25 9.75 -34.06
CA LEU A 236 20.53 8.51 -33.79
C LEU A 236 21.50 7.38 -33.43
N LYS A 237 21.38 6.87 -32.21
CA LYS A 237 22.08 5.66 -31.75
C LYS A 237 21.25 4.43 -32.13
N ARG A 238 21.86 3.52 -32.89
CA ARG A 238 21.22 2.24 -33.26
C ARG A 238 20.75 1.49 -32.02
N HIS A 239 19.58 0.88 -32.13
CA HIS A 239 19.03 0.05 -31.07
C HIS A 239 19.83 -1.25 -30.93
N ASN A 240 20.07 -1.68 -29.69
CA ASN A 240 20.62 -3.01 -29.40
C ASN A 240 19.53 -3.84 -28.72
N PRO A 241 18.95 -4.87 -29.36
CA PRO A 241 17.83 -5.63 -28.81
C PRO A 241 18.15 -6.43 -27.54
N ARG A 242 19.40 -6.48 -27.10
CA ARG A 242 19.84 -7.14 -25.85
C ARG A 242 20.03 -6.20 -24.65
N THR A 243 19.52 -4.95 -24.68
CA THR A 243 19.74 -4.05 -23.54
C THR A 243 18.90 -4.46 -22.32
N VAL A 244 19.52 -4.44 -21.14
CA VAL A 244 18.85 -4.52 -19.81
C VAL A 244 18.41 -3.11 -19.35
N ARG A 245 18.29 -2.16 -20.29
CA ARG A 245 18.06 -0.76 -19.97
C ARG A 245 16.61 -0.57 -19.52
N LYS A 246 16.42 0.01 -18.34
CA LYS A 246 15.10 0.34 -17.78
C LYS A 246 14.57 1.71 -18.23
N ASN A 247 15.45 2.59 -18.72
CA ASN A 247 15.10 3.92 -19.23
C ASN A 247 14.73 3.85 -20.72
N THR A 248 13.63 3.17 -21.02
CA THR A 248 13.06 3.03 -22.37
C THR A 248 11.60 3.50 -22.46
N GLY A 249 11.08 4.08 -21.37
CA GLY A 249 9.71 4.61 -21.34
C GLY A 249 9.58 5.94 -22.08
N ASP A 250 8.34 6.43 -22.16
CA ASP A 250 7.94 7.61 -22.94
C ASP A 250 8.60 8.92 -22.47
N ASP A 251 9.18 8.92 -21.27
CA ASP A 251 9.93 10.05 -20.70
C ASP A 251 11.42 10.08 -21.09
N TYR A 252 11.88 9.13 -21.92
CA TYR A 252 13.27 9.11 -22.34
C TYR A 252 13.57 10.20 -23.39
N ARG A 253 14.32 11.23 -23.00
CA ARG A 253 14.67 12.39 -23.85
C ARG A 253 16.09 12.35 -24.46
N GLY A 254 16.83 11.25 -24.31
CA GLY A 254 18.21 11.17 -24.82
C GLY A 254 19.22 11.95 -23.98
N CYS A 255 20.36 12.28 -24.58
CA CYS A 255 21.35 13.20 -24.03
C CYS A 255 21.39 14.46 -24.89
N LEU A 256 21.58 15.62 -24.27
CA LEU A 256 21.91 16.83 -24.99
C LEU A 256 23.42 16.92 -25.19
N VAL A 257 23.84 17.27 -26.39
CA VAL A 257 25.22 17.66 -26.68
C VAL A 257 25.24 19.16 -26.86
N LEU A 258 26.00 19.84 -26.01
CA LEU A 258 26.27 21.26 -26.06
C LEU A 258 27.69 21.47 -26.56
N THR A 259 27.87 22.29 -27.59
CA THR A 259 29.20 22.64 -28.11
C THR A 259 29.35 24.15 -28.19
N VAL A 260 30.39 24.69 -27.54
CA VAL A 260 30.74 26.11 -27.62
C VAL A 260 31.66 26.30 -28.83
N ARG A 261 31.26 27.15 -29.77
CA ARG A 261 32.05 27.53 -30.96
C ARG A 261 33.24 28.39 -30.53
N GLN A 262 34.32 28.33 -31.31
CA GLN A 262 35.53 29.13 -31.08
C GLN A 262 36.10 29.03 -29.64
N SER A 263 35.99 27.85 -29.03
CA SER A 263 36.24 27.66 -27.59
C SER A 263 37.65 27.15 -27.24
N ALA A 264 38.63 27.33 -28.12
CA ALA A 264 40.01 26.85 -27.89
C ALA A 264 40.66 27.48 -26.66
N GLU A 265 40.54 28.80 -26.50
CA GLU A 265 41.04 29.49 -25.32
C GLU A 265 40.32 29.03 -24.06
N LEU A 266 38.98 28.98 -24.09
CA LEU A 266 38.17 28.53 -22.96
C LEU A 266 38.54 27.10 -22.55
N TYR A 267 38.69 26.19 -23.51
CA TYR A 267 39.10 24.81 -23.24
C TYR A 267 40.46 24.75 -22.50
N ARG A 268 41.47 25.48 -22.97
CA ARG A 268 42.79 25.54 -22.32
C ARG A 268 42.71 26.17 -20.92
N ARG A 269 41.88 27.19 -20.74
CA ARG A 269 41.62 27.78 -19.42
C ARG A 269 41.03 26.74 -18.46
N ILE A 270 40.09 25.92 -18.92
CA ILE A 270 39.50 24.83 -18.11
C ILE A 270 40.55 23.79 -17.70
N GLU A 271 41.40 23.35 -18.63
CA GLU A 271 42.53 22.47 -18.32
C GLU A 271 43.47 23.09 -17.26
N GLY A 272 43.80 24.37 -17.40
CA GLY A 272 44.61 25.10 -16.43
C GLY A 272 43.95 25.21 -15.05
N TRP A 273 42.66 25.55 -15.00
CA TRP A 273 41.91 25.63 -13.75
C TRP A 273 41.84 24.29 -13.02
N TRP A 274 41.54 23.21 -13.74
CA TRP A 274 41.54 21.86 -13.16
C TRP A 274 42.91 21.48 -12.60
N THR A 275 43.98 21.77 -13.35
CA THR A 275 45.36 21.55 -12.89
C THR A 275 45.63 22.28 -11.57
N GLY A 276 45.19 23.54 -11.45
CA GLY A 276 45.31 24.32 -10.22
C GLY A 276 44.53 23.72 -9.03
N ILE A 277 43.28 23.29 -9.26
CA ILE A 277 42.45 22.64 -8.23
C ILE A 277 43.13 21.36 -7.72
N VAL A 278 43.62 20.50 -8.62
CA VAL A 278 44.28 19.24 -8.24
C VAL A 278 45.59 19.49 -7.51
N ALA A 279 46.38 20.47 -7.93
CA ALA A 279 47.64 20.80 -7.27
C ALA A 279 47.42 21.13 -5.78
N ASP A 280 46.45 21.99 -5.45
CA ASP A 280 46.10 22.30 -4.07
C ASP A 280 45.55 21.07 -3.32
N ALA A 281 44.61 20.34 -3.93
CA ALA A 281 44.01 19.16 -3.31
C ALA A 281 45.05 18.09 -2.92
N VAL A 282 46.04 17.83 -3.79
CA VAL A 282 47.11 16.86 -3.52
C VAL A 282 48.02 17.31 -2.38
N THR A 283 48.24 18.61 -2.20
CA THR A 283 49.04 19.10 -1.06
C THR A 283 48.38 18.82 0.29
N ARG A 284 47.05 18.74 0.34
CA ARG A 284 46.27 18.44 1.56
C ARG A 284 46.22 16.95 1.91
N LEU A 285 46.68 16.07 1.03
CA LEU A 285 46.80 14.63 1.30
C LEU A 285 48.09 14.30 2.08
N ARG A 286 48.97 15.28 2.27
CA ARG A 286 50.22 15.18 3.03
C ARG A 286 50.04 15.77 4.42
#